data_AF-A0A832GGK5-F1
#
_entry.id   AF-A0A832GGK5-F1
#
_cell.length_a   1.000
_cell.length_b   1.000
_cell.length_c   1.000
_cell.angle_alpha   90.00
_cell.angle_beta   90.00
_cell.angle_gamma   90.00
#
_symmetry.space_group_name_H-M   'P 1'
#
loop_
_entity.id
_entity.type
_entity.pdbx_description
1 polymer ?
#
loop_
_entity_poly.entity_id
_entity_poly.type
_entity_poly.pdbx_seq_one_letter_code
_entity_poly.pdbx_strand_id
1 'polypeptide(L)'
;MGARAGLMGLALVVTPLLFGQQAAVRAKILAVAEGHAEDVRRELPSLLAAYPNDPGVLFLSAILERDGNKALETYHRIVRQYPHSEWADDSQWRIVQYYALLRDTLAARQA
;
A
#
# COMPACT_ATOMS: atom_id res chain seq x y z
N MET A 1 13.14 -53.88 -11.24
CA MET A 1 11.72 -53.47 -11.31
C MET A 1 11.32 -52.88 -9.96
N GLY A 2 10.59 -51.76 -9.96
CA GLY A 2 10.10 -51.07 -8.75
C GLY A 2 10.76 -49.68 -8.57
N ALA A 3 10.42 -48.71 -9.41
CA ALA A 3 9.40 -47.66 -9.18
C ALA A 3 10.03 -46.36 -8.65
N ARG A 4 10.28 -45.44 -9.59
CA ARG A 4 10.56 -44.02 -9.35
C ARG A 4 9.31 -43.38 -8.75
N ALA A 5 9.36 -42.94 -7.50
CA ALA A 5 8.34 -42.06 -6.94
C ALA A 5 8.89 -40.63 -6.99
N GLY A 6 8.47 -39.88 -8.02
CA GLY A 6 8.66 -38.45 -8.07
C GLY A 6 7.78 -37.78 -7.01
N LEU A 7 8.40 -37.11 -6.05
CA LEU A 7 7.70 -36.16 -5.19
C LEU A 7 7.67 -34.81 -5.90
N MET A 8 6.76 -34.72 -6.87
CA MET A 8 6.25 -33.48 -7.39
C MET A 8 5.06 -33.08 -6.51
N GLY A 9 5.12 -31.90 -5.90
CA GLY A 9 3.93 -31.24 -5.37
C GLY A 9 3.96 -30.92 -3.88
N LEU A 10 4.32 -29.67 -3.58
CA LEU A 10 3.47 -28.86 -2.72
C LEU A 10 3.64 -27.39 -3.14
N ALA A 11 2.94 -26.99 -4.21
CA ALA A 11 2.67 -25.57 -4.41
C ALA A 11 1.64 -25.18 -3.33
N LEU A 12 2.14 -24.57 -2.26
CA LEU A 12 1.31 -24.01 -1.20
C LEU A 12 0.62 -22.76 -1.77
N VAL A 13 -0.51 -22.94 -2.47
CA VAL A 13 -1.36 -21.82 -2.89
C VAL A 13 -2.10 -21.34 -1.64
N VAL A 14 -1.44 -20.48 -0.85
CA VAL A 14 -2.07 -19.72 0.24
C VAL A 14 -2.66 -18.45 -0.36
N THR A 15 -3.77 -18.54 -1.08
CA THR A 15 -4.50 -17.33 -1.50
C THR A 15 -6.00 -17.55 -1.49
N PRO A 16 -6.64 -17.33 -0.32
CA PRO A 16 -7.88 -16.55 -0.32
C PRO A 16 -7.95 -15.44 0.74
N LEU A 17 -6.95 -15.30 1.63
CA LEU A 17 -7.01 -14.31 2.73
C LEU A 17 -6.66 -12.87 2.32
N LEU A 18 -5.97 -12.67 1.19
CA LEU A 18 -5.51 -11.34 0.76
C LEU A 18 -6.65 -10.43 0.25
N PHE A 19 -7.69 -11.01 -0.36
CA PHE A 19 -8.79 -10.22 -0.94
C PHE A 19 -9.66 -9.52 0.12
N GLY A 20 -9.91 -10.18 1.25
CA GLY A 20 -10.69 -9.59 2.36
C GLY A 20 -9.99 -8.42 3.03
N GLN A 21 -8.66 -8.47 3.12
CA GLN A 21 -7.84 -7.41 3.70
C GLN A 21 -7.79 -6.17 2.78
N GLN A 22 -7.66 -6.37 1.46
CA GLN A 22 -7.69 -5.28 0.48
C GLN A 22 -9.00 -4.49 0.52
N ALA A 23 -10.15 -5.18 0.63
CA ALA A 23 -11.45 -4.54 0.76
C ALA A 23 -11.56 -3.69 2.05
N ALA A 24 -11.02 -4.18 3.16
CA ALA A 24 -11.03 -3.48 4.44
C ALA A 24 -10.17 -2.21 4.43
N VAL A 25 -8.99 -2.24 3.79
CA VAL A 25 -8.13 -1.05 3.64
C VAL A 25 -8.78 -0.01 2.72
N ARG A 26 -9.34 -0.45 1.59
CA ARG A 26 -10.07 0.44 0.65
C ARG A 26 -11.23 1.17 1.35
N ALA A 27 -11.99 0.46 2.18
CA ALA A 27 -13.08 1.07 2.96
C ALA A 27 -12.56 2.18 3.90
N LYS A 28 -11.41 1.98 4.55
CA LYS A 28 -10.80 3.00 5.41
C LYS A 28 -10.33 4.22 4.62
N ILE A 29 -9.75 4.03 3.44
CA ILE A 29 -9.33 5.13 2.57
C ILE A 29 -10.54 5.94 2.09
N LEU A 30 -11.65 5.27 1.74
CA LEU A 30 -12.90 5.94 1.41
C LEU A 30 -13.42 6.76 2.60
N ALA A 31 -13.42 6.20 3.81
CA ALA A 31 -13.81 6.92 5.02
C ALA A 31 -12.96 8.19 5.25
N VAL A 32 -11.65 8.16 4.96
CA VAL A 32 -10.81 9.37 5.00
C VAL A 32 -11.30 10.41 3.99
N ALA A 33 -11.62 10.00 2.76
CA ALA A 33 -12.13 10.91 1.71
C ALA A 33 -13.51 11.51 2.06
N GLU A 34 -14.32 10.78 2.83
CA GLU A 34 -15.64 11.21 3.32
C GLU A 34 -15.55 12.13 4.55
N GLY A 35 -14.35 12.40 5.07
CA GLY A 35 -14.13 13.31 6.20
C GLY A 35 -13.92 12.61 7.54
N HIS A 36 -13.91 11.28 7.59
CA HIS A 36 -13.70 10.48 8.81
C HIS A 36 -12.21 10.23 9.12
N ALA A 37 -11.32 11.15 8.74
CA ALA A 37 -9.87 10.97 8.84
C ALA A 37 -9.39 10.72 10.29
N GLU A 38 -9.96 11.42 11.27
CA GLU A 38 -9.56 11.29 12.66
C GLU A 38 -10.02 9.97 13.29
N ASP A 39 -11.10 9.36 12.80
CA ASP A 39 -11.54 8.05 13.24
C ASP A 39 -10.57 6.97 12.75
N VAL A 40 -10.21 7.03 11.46
CA VAL A 40 -9.24 6.11 10.87
C VAL A 40 -7.84 6.31 11.47
N ARG A 41 -7.45 7.54 11.81
CA ARG A 41 -6.18 7.84 12.50
C ARG A 41 -6.08 7.14 13.86
N ARG A 42 -7.19 7.00 14.60
CA ARG A 42 -7.20 6.27 15.89
C ARG A 42 -6.99 4.77 15.72
N GLU A 43 -7.39 4.21 14.58
CA GLU A 43 -7.22 2.78 14.27
C GLU A 43 -5.87 2.46 13.62
N LEU A 44 -5.23 3.45 13.00
CA LEU A 44 -3.98 3.26 12.25
C LEU A 44 -2.86 2.57 13.06
N PRO A 45 -2.62 2.87 14.35
CA PRO A 45 -1.56 2.20 15.11
C PRO A 45 -1.76 0.68 15.24
N SER A 46 -3.00 0.22 15.44
CA SER A 46 -3.28 -1.21 15.54
C SER A 46 -3.14 -1.91 14.19
N LEU A 47 -3.54 -1.25 13.10
CA LEU A 47 -3.34 -1.74 11.74
C LEU A 47 -1.86 -1.86 11.39
N LEU A 48 -1.04 -0.88 11.72
CA LEU A 48 0.41 -0.92 11.50
C LEU A 48 1.08 -2.01 12.36
N ALA A 49 0.61 -2.24 13.59
CA ALA A 49 1.13 -3.32 14.43
C ALA A 49 0.79 -4.71 13.86
N ALA A 50 -0.43 -4.88 13.36
CA ALA A 50 -0.89 -6.15 12.78
C ALA A 50 -0.30 -6.40 11.39
N TYR A 51 -0.11 -5.36 10.59
CA TYR A 51 0.27 -5.44 9.17
C TYR A 51 1.36 -4.40 8.79
N PRO A 52 2.55 -4.44 9.42
CA PRO A 52 3.56 -3.38 9.29
C PRO A 52 4.15 -3.18 7.89
N ASN A 53 4.01 -4.18 7.02
CA ASN A 53 4.56 -4.22 5.67
C ASN A 53 3.47 -4.44 4.60
N ASP A 54 2.19 -4.27 4.96
CA ASP A 54 1.12 -4.31 3.98
C ASP A 54 1.09 -3.00 3.17
N PRO A 55 1.19 -3.02 1.83
CA PRO A 55 1.27 -1.81 1.02
C PRO A 55 0.01 -0.94 1.14
N GLY A 56 -1.16 -1.52 1.42
CA GLY A 56 -2.39 -0.78 1.63
C GLY A 56 -2.41 -0.04 2.97
N VAL A 57 -1.96 -0.70 4.05
CA VAL A 57 -1.81 -0.05 5.35
C VAL A 57 -0.75 1.05 5.31
N LEU A 58 0.36 0.82 4.60
CA LEU A 58 1.37 1.85 4.34
C LEU A 58 0.76 3.03 3.55
N PHE A 59 -0.01 2.76 2.51
CA PHE A 59 -0.67 3.81 1.72
C PHE A 59 -1.66 4.63 2.56
N LEU A 60 -2.49 3.95 3.37
CA LEU A 60 -3.40 4.60 4.31
C LEU A 60 -2.64 5.47 5.33
N SER A 61 -1.48 5.01 5.82
CA SER A 61 -0.64 5.80 6.72
C SER A 61 -0.12 7.08 6.06
N ALA A 62 0.27 7.00 4.78
CA ALA A 62 0.75 8.14 4.01
C ALA A 62 -0.36 9.16 3.70
N ILE A 63 -1.61 8.70 3.48
CA ILE A 63 -2.76 9.60 3.30
C ILE A 63 -3.03 10.41 4.58
N LEU A 64 -2.87 9.80 5.76
CA LEU A 64 -3.16 10.43 7.04
C LEU A 64 -1.99 11.27 7.60
N GLU A 65 -0.81 11.15 7.00
CA GLU A 65 0.37 11.90 7.36
C GLU A 65 0.20 13.38 7.01
N ARG A 66 0.47 14.26 7.98
CA ARG A 66 0.34 15.71 7.84
C ARG A 66 1.61 16.32 7.24
N ASP A 67 2.74 15.66 7.44
CA ASP A 67 4.01 16.04 6.82
C ASP A 67 4.12 15.45 5.41
N GLY A 68 3.91 16.29 4.40
CA GLY A 68 3.94 15.87 3.00
C GLY A 68 5.26 15.19 2.57
N ASN A 69 6.39 15.52 3.21
CA ASN A 69 7.67 14.86 2.91
C ASN A 69 7.70 13.42 3.42
N LYS A 70 7.20 13.19 4.63
CA LYS A 70 7.09 11.83 5.20
C LYS A 70 6.09 10.98 4.43
N ALA A 71 4.98 11.58 3.99
CA ALA A 71 4.04 10.92 3.10
C ALA A 71 4.73 10.51 1.78
N LEU A 72 5.50 11.42 1.18
CA LEU A 72 6.26 11.19 -0.05
C LEU A 72 7.28 10.05 0.09
N GLU A 73 8.04 10.01 1.19
CA GLU A 73 8.95 8.91 1.49
C GLU A 73 8.23 7.56 1.51
N THR A 74 7.03 7.52 2.09
CA THR A 74 6.20 6.32 2.17
C THR A 74 5.66 5.91 0.80
N TYR A 75 5.19 6.85 -0.03
CA TYR A 75 4.77 6.55 -1.40
C TYR A 75 5.94 5.98 -2.24
N HIS A 76 7.13 6.58 -2.16
CA HIS A 76 8.32 6.05 -2.82
C HIS A 76 8.74 4.68 -2.28
N ARG A 77 8.52 4.41 -0.99
CA ARG A 77 8.72 3.07 -0.42
C ARG A 77 7.77 2.07 -1.06
N ILE A 78 6.49 2.41 -1.20
CA ILE A 78 5.47 1.52 -1.79
C ILE A 78 5.82 1.18 -3.24
N VAL A 79 6.10 2.18 -4.07
CA VAL A 79 6.47 1.99 -5.48
C VAL A 79 7.70 1.10 -5.63
N ARG A 80 8.74 1.31 -4.80
CA ARG A 80 10.00 0.55 -4.90
C ARG A 80 9.91 -0.87 -4.36
N GLN A 81 9.20 -1.06 -3.24
CA GLN A 81 9.20 -2.34 -2.52
C GLN A 81 8.03 -3.25 -2.91
N TYR A 82 6.94 -2.66 -3.42
CA TYR A 82 5.71 -3.39 -3.77
C TYR A 82 5.22 -3.01 -5.18
N PRO A 83 6.07 -3.07 -6.23
CA PRO A 83 5.74 -2.56 -7.57
C PRO A 83 4.55 -3.24 -8.25
N HIS A 84 4.15 -4.43 -7.79
CA HIS A 84 2.99 -5.17 -8.30
C HIS A 84 1.74 -5.01 -7.44
N SER A 85 1.80 -4.21 -6.38
CA SER A 85 0.64 -3.88 -5.57
C SER A 85 -0.25 -2.88 -6.30
N GLU A 86 -1.58 -3.02 -6.16
CA GLU A 86 -2.54 -2.00 -6.62
C GLU A 86 -2.22 -0.61 -6.03
N TRP A 87 -1.63 -0.56 -4.83
CA TRP A 87 -1.27 0.67 -4.15
C TRP A 87 -0.01 1.34 -4.71
N ALA A 88 0.75 0.65 -5.57
CA ALA A 88 1.94 1.24 -6.21
C ALA A 88 1.55 2.30 -7.24
N ASP A 89 0.55 2.02 -8.08
CA ASP A 89 0.03 2.99 -9.05
C ASP A 89 -0.61 4.21 -8.34
N ASP A 90 -1.44 3.95 -7.33
CA ASP A 90 -2.01 5.00 -6.48
C ASP A 90 -0.91 5.85 -5.80
N SER A 91 0.18 5.22 -5.35
CA SER A 91 1.32 5.91 -4.76
C SER A 91 2.09 6.74 -5.78
N GLN A 92 2.29 6.23 -7.00
CA GLN A 92 2.93 6.98 -8.08
C GLN A 92 2.11 8.23 -8.43
N TRP A 93 0.79 8.10 -8.48
CA TRP A 93 -0.09 9.25 -8.69
C TRP A 93 0.01 10.29 -7.56
N ARG A 94 0.17 9.86 -6.30
CA ARG A 94 0.39 10.78 -5.17
C ARG A 94 1.75 11.50 -5.25
N ILE A 95 2.81 10.82 -5.70
CA ILE A 95 4.13 11.43 -5.93
C ILE A 95 4.04 12.51 -7.02
N VAL A 96 3.39 12.21 -8.15
CA VAL A 96 3.19 13.17 -9.24
C VAL A 96 2.43 14.41 -8.74
N GLN A 97 1.32 14.22 -8.00
CA GLN A 97 0.55 15.32 -7.43
C GLN A 97 1.37 16.18 -6.46
N TYR A 98 2.18 15.54 -5.60
CA TYR A 98 3.03 16.25 -4.65
C TYR A 98 3.97 17.22 -5.39
N TYR A 99 4.72 16.73 -6.39
CA TYR A 99 5.64 17.58 -7.14
C TYR A 99 4.93 18.60 -8.03
N ALA A 100 3.75 18.27 -8.58
CA ALA A 100 2.92 19.21 -9.32
C ALA A 100 2.47 20.40 -8.45
N LEU A 101 2.09 20.15 -7.19
CA LEU A 101 1.72 21.20 -6.23
C LEU A 101 2.90 22.12 -5.89
N LEU A 102 4.12 21.58 -5.84
CA LEU A 102 5.34 22.36 -5.67
C LEU A 102 5.81 23.09 -6.94
N ARG A 103 5.12 22.89 -8.07
CA ARG A 103 5.53 23.35 -9.41
C ARG A 103 6.88 22.79 -9.86
N ASP A 104 7.34 21.71 -9.24
CA ASP A 104 8.52 20.97 -9.68
C ASP A 104 8.11 19.96 -10.77
N THR A 105 7.90 20.49 -11.97
CA THR A 105 7.47 19.69 -13.12
C THR A 105 8.53 18.70 -13.62
N LEU A 106 9.80 18.88 -13.23
CA LEU A 106 10.87 17.96 -13.58
C LEU A 106 10.79 16.71 -12.71
N ALA A 107 10.70 16.88 -11.39
CA ALA A 107 10.52 15.77 -10.46
C ALA A 107 9.20 15.02 -10.73
N ALA A 108 8.12 15.73 -11.05
CA ALA A 108 6.85 15.11 -11.42
C ALA A 108 6.94 14.20 -12.66
N ARG A 109 7.77 14.55 -13.65
CA ARG A 109 7.97 13.72 -14.85
C ARG A 109 8.80 12.46 -14.58
N GLN A 110 9.63 12.48 -13.54
CA GLN A 110 10.56 11.40 -13.19
C GLN A 110 9.99 10.43 -12.14
N ALA A 111 8.78 10.71 -11.66
CA ALA A 111 8.09 9.99 -10.60
C ALA A 111 7.58 8.59 -10.98
#